data_AF-A0A959Z3P0-F1
#
_entry.id   AF-A0A959Z3P0-F1
#
_cell.length_a   1.000
_cell.length_b   1.000
_cell.length_c   1.000
_cell.angle_alpha   90.00
_cell.angle_beta   90.00
_cell.angle_gamma   90.00
#
_symmetry.space_group_name_H-M   'P 1'
#
loop_
_entity.id
_entity.type
_entity.pdbx_description
1 polymer ?
#
loop_
_entity_poly.entity_id
_entity_poly.type
_entity_poly.pdbx_seq_one_letter_code
_entity_poly.pdbx_strand_id
1 'polypeptide(L)'
;MGPAVRRIALFYGIAIACSWYFRVHDPQWYRDLVLPFGLTPFKYLLEGLGPALGALVVIGLFRPKRRVTLFGTSRKWSLLMAALPVLLLALIGVGPGEEGGNAHVHGLIVGLLSVGYVVLEEYGWRGYLLDEVRGLGTTSVRGRALLTGMLWYVWHLTPWN
;
A
#
# COMPACT_ATOMS: atom_id res chain seq x y z
N MET A 1 -11.46 24.41 -8.36
CA MET A 1 -11.45 23.23 -7.46
C MET A 1 -11.17 23.67 -6.03
N GLY A 2 -11.91 23.15 -5.05
CA GLY A 2 -11.61 23.41 -3.63
C GLY A 2 -10.24 22.86 -3.20
N PRO A 3 -9.63 23.36 -2.11
CA PRO A 3 -8.30 22.95 -1.67
C PRO A 3 -8.14 21.44 -1.46
N ALA A 4 -9.15 20.78 -0.89
CA ALA A 4 -9.14 19.32 -0.67
C ALA A 4 -9.15 18.54 -1.99
N VAL A 5 -9.96 18.94 -2.96
CA VAL A 5 -10.03 18.26 -4.27
C VAL A 5 -8.68 18.34 -5.00
N ARG A 6 -7.97 19.47 -4.94
CA ARG A 6 -6.61 19.59 -5.52
C ARG A 6 -5.61 18.65 -4.86
N ARG A 7 -5.65 18.53 -3.53
CA ARG A 7 -4.79 17.63 -2.76
C ARG A 7 -5.09 16.16 -3.05
N ILE A 8 -6.36 15.80 -3.15
CA ILE A 8 -6.79 14.44 -3.55
C ILE A 8 -6.31 14.14 -4.97
N ALA A 9 -6.49 15.06 -5.91
CA ALA A 9 -6.07 14.88 -7.30
C ALA A 9 -4.54 14.69 -7.41
N LEU A 10 -3.75 15.49 -6.69
CA LEU A 10 -2.29 15.34 -6.68
C LEU A 10 -1.85 14.01 -6.09
N PHE A 11 -2.39 13.64 -4.93
CA PHE A 11 -2.14 12.33 -4.30
C PHE A 11 -2.46 11.18 -5.25
N TYR A 12 -3.66 11.21 -5.83
CA TYR A 12 -4.17 10.12 -6.64
C TYR A 12 -3.44 10.02 -7.97
N GLY A 13 -3.05 11.16 -8.56
CA GLY A 13 -2.21 11.21 -9.75
C GLY A 13 -0.85 10.56 -9.53
N ILE A 14 -0.19 10.81 -8.40
CA ILE A 14 1.07 10.14 -8.04
C ILE A 14 0.85 8.64 -7.84
N ALA A 15 -0.20 8.25 -7.11
CA ALA A 15 -0.51 6.83 -6.86
C ALA A 15 -0.73 6.06 -8.16
N ILE A 16 -1.50 6.62 -9.10
CA ILE A 16 -1.75 6.03 -10.42
C ILE A 16 -0.48 6.02 -11.28
N ALA A 17 0.31 7.09 -11.29
CA ALA A 17 1.55 7.15 -12.08
C ALA A 17 2.56 6.08 -11.63
N CYS A 18 2.74 5.89 -10.31
CA CYS A 18 3.60 4.84 -9.77
C CYS A 18 3.06 3.45 -10.10
N SER A 19 1.76 3.21 -9.92
CA SER A 19 1.12 1.93 -10.26
C SER A 19 1.28 1.61 -11.74
N TRP A 20 1.00 2.58 -12.62
CA TRP A 20 1.21 2.43 -14.06
C TRP A 20 2.67 2.10 -14.39
N TYR A 21 3.63 2.80 -13.78
CA TYR A 21 5.04 2.58 -14.08
C TYR A 21 5.53 1.18 -13.69
N PHE A 22 5.14 0.68 -12.51
CA PHE A 22 5.61 -0.64 -12.06
C PHE A 22 4.74 -1.82 -12.55
N ARG A 23 3.44 -1.64 -12.71
CA ARG A 23 2.51 -2.73 -13.08
C ARG A 23 2.19 -2.81 -14.57
N VAL A 24 2.19 -1.69 -15.30
CA VAL A 24 1.76 -1.64 -16.72
C VAL A 24 2.94 -1.42 -17.65
N HIS A 25 3.78 -0.42 -17.36
CA HIS A 25 4.98 -0.18 -18.16
C HIS A 25 6.02 -1.29 -17.96
N ASP A 26 6.05 -1.90 -16.77
CA ASP A 26 6.83 -3.09 -16.43
C ASP A 26 8.28 -3.04 -16.97
N PRO A 27 9.05 -2.02 -16.52
CA PRO A 27 10.33 -1.71 -17.14
C PRO A 27 11.30 -2.88 -16.99
N GLN A 28 12.14 -3.09 -17.99
CA GLN A 28 13.03 -4.25 -18.05
C GLN A 28 13.89 -4.39 -16.78
N TRP A 29 14.44 -3.30 -16.26
CA TRP A 29 15.24 -3.32 -15.04
C TRP A 29 14.48 -3.86 -13.82
N TYR A 30 13.16 -3.64 -13.76
CA TYR A 30 12.30 -4.11 -12.67
C TYR A 30 11.97 -5.60 -12.80
N ARG A 31 11.69 -6.04 -14.04
CA ARG A 31 11.53 -7.47 -14.35
C ARG A 31 12.77 -8.27 -14.01
N ASP A 32 13.92 -7.79 -14.49
CA ASP A 32 15.21 -8.47 -14.37
C ASP A 32 15.83 -8.29 -12.96
N LEU A 33 15.20 -7.50 -12.08
CA LEU A 33 15.65 -7.34 -10.71
C LEU A 33 15.46 -8.65 -9.93
N VAL A 34 16.59 -9.29 -9.64
CA VAL A 34 16.73 -10.46 -8.76
C VAL A 34 17.53 -10.03 -7.54
N LEU A 35 17.00 -10.31 -6.35
CA LEU A 35 17.67 -9.99 -5.10
C LEU A 35 18.24 -11.27 -4.47
N PRO A 36 19.42 -11.21 -3.85
CA PRO A 36 20.04 -12.39 -3.26
C PRO A 36 19.20 -12.94 -2.09
N PHE A 37 19.42 -14.21 -1.76
CA PHE A 37 18.83 -14.88 -0.59
C PHE A 37 17.31 -15.04 -0.68
N GLY A 38 16.76 -15.24 -1.89
CA GLY A 38 15.32 -15.36 -2.10
C GLY A 38 14.53 -14.09 -1.79
N LEU A 39 15.18 -12.93 -1.72
CA LEU A 39 14.53 -11.65 -1.41
C LEU A 39 13.88 -11.00 -2.63
N THR A 40 13.97 -11.59 -3.83
CA THR A 40 13.35 -11.06 -5.06
C THR A 40 11.91 -10.56 -4.87
N PRO A 41 11.02 -11.23 -4.10
CA PRO A 41 9.68 -10.71 -3.84
C PRO A 41 9.62 -9.28 -3.26
N PHE A 42 10.67 -8.79 -2.59
CA PHE A 42 10.71 -7.43 -2.05
C PHE A 42 10.59 -6.34 -3.12
N LYS A 43 10.90 -6.63 -4.39
CA LYS A 43 10.70 -5.65 -5.46
C LYS A 43 9.23 -5.22 -5.60
N TYR A 44 8.28 -6.10 -5.26
CA TYR A 44 6.84 -5.81 -5.31
C TYR A 44 6.41 -4.71 -4.33
N LEU A 45 7.23 -4.33 -3.34
CA LEU A 45 6.99 -3.13 -2.54
C LEU A 45 6.91 -1.86 -3.40
N LEU A 46 7.61 -1.82 -4.55
CA LEU A 46 7.58 -0.69 -5.48
C LEU A 46 6.20 -0.49 -6.10
N GLU A 47 5.45 -1.57 -6.33
CA GLU A 47 4.06 -1.49 -6.82
C GLU A 47 3.12 -0.86 -5.79
N GLY A 48 3.33 -1.15 -4.50
CA GLY A 48 2.54 -0.60 -3.39
C GLY A 48 3.00 0.78 -2.91
N LEU A 49 4.11 1.30 -3.45
CA LEU A 49 4.76 2.52 -2.96
C LEU A 49 4.00 3.80 -3.35
N GLY A 50 3.24 3.77 -4.45
CA GLY A 50 2.55 4.94 -5.01
C GLY A 50 1.68 5.72 -4.01
N PRO A 51 0.73 5.06 -3.30
CA PRO A 51 -0.07 5.71 -2.27
C PRO A 51 0.75 6.36 -1.15
N ALA A 52 1.81 5.69 -0.67
CA ALA A 52 2.69 6.25 0.34
C ALA A 52 3.40 7.51 -0.16
N LEU A 53 3.99 7.46 -1.36
CA LEU A 53 4.67 8.62 -1.97
C LEU A 53 3.71 9.78 -2.21
N GLY A 54 2.53 9.51 -2.77
CA GLY A 54 1.51 10.52 -2.98
C GLY A 54 1.14 11.23 -1.68
N ALA A 55 0.98 10.47 -0.60
CA ALA A 55 0.67 11.03 0.71
C ALA A 55 1.83 11.87 1.25
N LEU A 56 3.07 11.37 1.18
CA LEU A 56 4.26 12.10 1.64
C LEU A 56 4.44 13.43 0.91
N VAL A 57 4.27 13.45 -0.42
CA VAL A 57 4.35 14.68 -1.24
C VAL A 57 3.29 15.68 -0.81
N VAL A 58 2.03 15.26 -0.71
CA VAL A 58 0.96 16.20 -0.32
C VAL A 58 1.11 16.67 1.12
N ILE A 59 1.53 15.79 2.04
CA ILE A 59 1.78 16.16 3.43
C ILE A 59 2.92 17.17 3.53
N GLY A 60 4.02 16.97 2.80
CA GLY A 60 5.15 17.89 2.77
C GLY A 60 4.77 19.27 2.22
N LEU A 61 3.99 19.31 1.14
CA LEU A 61 3.62 20.57 0.47
C LEU A 61 2.52 21.35 1.20
N PHE A 62 1.50 20.67 1.74
CA PHE A 62 0.28 21.31 2.21
C PHE A 62 0.02 21.14 3.72
N ARG A 63 0.76 20.26 4.40
CA ARG A 63 0.61 19.96 5.84
C ARG A 63 -0.86 19.81 6.29
N PRO A 64 -1.67 18.96 5.62
CA PRO A 64 -3.07 18.79 5.97
C PRO A 64 -3.21 18.15 7.35
N LYS A 65 -4.38 18.35 7.97
CA LYS A 65 -4.68 17.74 9.28
C LYS A 65 -4.77 16.23 9.13
N ARG A 66 -4.06 15.51 10.02
CA ARG A 66 -4.06 14.05 10.09
C ARG A 66 -4.70 13.59 11.39
N ARG A 67 -5.63 12.65 11.30
CA ARG A 67 -6.35 12.06 12.44
C ARG A 67 -6.07 10.57 12.57
N VAL A 68 -5.83 9.89 11.44
CA VAL A 68 -5.51 8.46 11.43
C VAL A 68 -4.01 8.25 11.60
N THR A 69 -3.64 7.39 12.55
CA THR A 69 -2.26 6.99 12.83
C THR A 69 -2.05 5.52 12.49
N LEU A 70 -0.80 5.10 12.28
CA LEU A 70 -0.47 3.71 11.95
C LEU A 70 -0.90 2.71 13.04
N PHE A 71 -0.86 3.12 14.31
CA PHE A 71 -1.25 2.28 15.45
C PHE A 71 -2.72 2.45 15.88
N GLY A 72 -3.48 3.29 15.17
CA GLY A 72 -4.86 3.59 15.50
C GLY A 72 -5.06 3.94 16.98
N THR A 73 -5.97 3.22 17.63
CA THR A 73 -6.32 3.38 19.06
C THR A 73 -5.55 2.44 19.99
N SER A 74 -4.93 1.37 19.47
CA SER A 74 -4.24 0.38 20.31
C SER A 74 -3.06 -0.25 19.58
N ARG A 75 -1.85 0.12 20.01
CA ARG A 75 -0.59 -0.43 19.49
C ARG A 75 -0.52 -1.95 19.62
N LYS A 76 -1.00 -2.51 20.75
CA LYS A 76 -1.01 -3.96 20.98
C LYS A 76 -1.80 -4.68 19.88
N TRP A 77 -3.02 -4.23 19.60
CA TRP A 77 -3.87 -4.86 18.59
C TRP A 77 -3.33 -4.65 17.18
N SER A 78 -2.79 -3.47 16.85
CA SER A 78 -2.15 -3.23 15.56
C SER A 78 -0.95 -4.16 15.31
N LEU A 79 -0.08 -4.33 16.31
CA LEU A 79 1.07 -5.24 16.19
C LEU A 79 0.63 -6.70 16.06
N LEU A 80 -0.38 -7.13 16.81
CA LEU A 80 -0.95 -8.47 16.71
C LEU A 80 -1.52 -8.72 15.30
N MET A 81 -2.32 -7.79 14.78
CA MET A 81 -2.93 -7.91 13.45
C MET A 81 -1.89 -7.89 12.32
N ALA A 82 -0.78 -7.17 12.49
CA ALA A 82 0.34 -7.21 11.55
C ALA A 82 1.14 -8.51 11.65
N ALA A 83 1.38 -9.03 12.86
CA ALA A 83 2.16 -10.25 13.06
C ALA A 83 1.40 -11.51 12.63
N LEU A 84 0.08 -11.56 12.82
CA LEU A 84 -0.74 -12.74 12.55
C LEU A 84 -0.57 -13.31 11.13
N PRO A 85 -0.71 -12.53 10.03
CA PRO A 85 -0.52 -13.06 8.67
C PRO A 85 0.91 -13.55 8.43
N VAL A 86 1.92 -12.89 9.02
CA VAL A 86 3.33 -13.31 8.91
C VAL A 86 3.53 -14.68 9.53
N LEU A 87 3.03 -14.87 10.75
CA LEU A 87 3.15 -16.12 11.48
C LEU A 87 2.38 -17.25 10.78
N LEU A 88 1.17 -16.97 10.29
CA LEU A 88 0.37 -17.96 9.57
C LEU A 88 1.08 -18.43 8.28
N LEU A 89 1.62 -17.51 7.49
CA LEU A 89 2.33 -17.87 6.26
C LEU A 89 3.64 -18.60 6.54
N ALA A 90 4.37 -18.23 7.58
CA ALA A 90 5.56 -18.96 8.02
C ALA A 90 5.22 -20.39 8.48
N LEU A 91 4.13 -20.57 9.24
CA LEU A 91 3.71 -21.87 9.77
C LEU A 91 3.19 -22.80 8.68
N ILE A 92 2.30 -22.31 7.81
CA ILE A 92 1.75 -23.10 6.69
C ILE A 92 2.84 -23.41 5.66
N GLY A 93 3.76 -22.46 5.48
CA GLY A 93 4.75 -22.49 4.41
C GLY A 93 4.14 -22.04 3.08
N VAL A 94 4.94 -21.35 2.28
CA VAL A 94 4.64 -21.01 0.89
C VAL A 94 5.67 -21.76 0.06
N GLY A 95 5.26 -22.39 -1.04
CA GLY A 95 6.13 -23.26 -1.86
C GLY A 95 7.53 -22.67 -2.07
N PRO A 96 8.58 -23.48 -2.28
CA PRO A 96 9.99 -23.23 -1.91
C PRO A 96 10.71 -22.01 -2.55
N GLY A 97 9.99 -21.15 -3.27
CA GLY A 97 10.54 -19.99 -3.98
C GLY A 97 11.35 -20.41 -5.20
N GLU A 98 11.93 -19.43 -5.90
CA GLU A 98 12.72 -19.65 -7.11
C GLU A 98 14.02 -20.43 -6.82
N GLU A 99 14.54 -20.36 -5.59
CA GLU A 99 15.81 -20.96 -5.17
C GLU A 99 15.66 -22.37 -4.57
N GLY A 100 14.45 -22.95 -4.51
CA GLY A 100 14.24 -24.29 -3.95
C GLY A 100 14.48 -24.39 -2.43
N GLY A 101 14.31 -23.28 -1.71
CA GLY A 101 14.57 -23.16 -0.27
C GLY A 101 13.48 -23.75 0.64
N ASN A 102 13.60 -23.53 1.95
CA ASN A 102 12.62 -24.01 2.92
C ASN A 102 11.29 -23.23 2.79
N ALA A 103 10.18 -23.95 2.59
CA ALA A 103 8.85 -23.34 2.39
C ALA A 103 8.38 -22.46 3.56
N HIS A 104 8.76 -22.77 4.80
CA HIS A 104 8.42 -21.96 5.97
C HIS A 104 9.21 -20.65 6.02
N VAL A 105 10.48 -20.70 5.61
CA VAL A 105 11.33 -19.50 5.49
C VAL A 105 10.80 -18.60 4.38
N HIS A 106 10.45 -19.18 3.22
CA HIS A 106 9.84 -18.41 2.15
C HIS A 106 8.47 -17.83 2.56
N GLY A 107 7.66 -18.60 3.30
CA GLY A 107 6.41 -18.11 3.89
C GLY A 107 6.60 -16.93 4.84
N LEU A 108 7.66 -16.95 5.67
CA LEU A 108 8.03 -15.82 6.53
C LEU A 108 8.39 -14.58 5.70
N ILE A 109 9.21 -14.74 4.66
CA ILE A 109 9.61 -13.66 3.73
C ILE A 109 8.38 -13.03 3.07
N VAL A 110 7.52 -13.85 2.47
CA VAL A 110 6.29 -13.40 1.81
C VAL A 110 5.32 -12.74 2.80
N GLY A 111 5.23 -13.25 4.03
CA GLY A 111 4.43 -12.63 5.09
C GLY A 111 4.93 -11.24 5.46
N LEU A 112 6.24 -11.08 5.70
CA LEU A 112 6.86 -9.80 6.01
C LEU A 112 6.68 -8.79 4.86
N LEU A 113 6.91 -9.24 3.64
CA LEU A 113 6.66 -8.46 2.42
C LEU A 113 5.21 -7.98 2.37
N SER A 114 4.25 -8.89 2.57
CA SER A 114 2.82 -8.56 2.50
C SER A 114 2.44 -7.49 3.52
N VAL A 115 2.98 -7.58 4.74
CA VAL A 115 2.76 -6.54 5.76
C VAL A 115 3.40 -5.21 5.34
N GLY A 116 4.64 -5.22 4.85
CA GLY A 116 5.30 -4.00 4.37
C GLY A 116 4.52 -3.34 3.24
N TYR A 117 4.07 -4.14 2.29
CA TYR A 117 3.25 -3.72 1.16
C TYR A 117 1.94 -3.08 1.63
N VAL A 118 1.20 -3.75 2.52
CA VAL A 118 -0.04 -3.22 3.10
C VAL A 118 0.20 -1.92 3.88
N VAL A 119 1.30 -1.81 4.63
CA VAL A 119 1.62 -0.57 5.36
C VAL A 119 1.82 0.61 4.41
N LEU A 120 2.50 0.41 3.27
CA LEU A 120 2.68 1.45 2.25
C LEU A 120 1.34 1.90 1.67
N GLU A 121 0.48 0.95 1.30
CA GLU A 121 -0.85 1.26 0.81
C GLU A 121 -1.72 1.98 1.85
N GLU A 122 -1.84 1.41 3.05
CA GLU A 122 -2.69 1.92 4.12
C GLU A 122 -2.28 3.33 4.58
N TYR A 123 -0.98 3.63 4.55
CA TYR A 123 -0.47 4.97 4.85
C TYR A 123 -1.09 6.03 3.94
N GLY A 124 -1.24 5.73 2.65
CA GLY A 124 -1.86 6.63 1.68
C GLY A 124 -3.39 6.62 1.76
N TRP A 125 -4.00 5.44 1.65
CA TRP A 125 -5.46 5.31 1.52
C TRP A 125 -6.20 5.67 2.81
N ARG A 126 -5.81 5.08 3.93
CA ARG A 126 -6.50 5.26 5.22
C ARG A 126 -5.84 6.36 6.04
N GLY A 127 -4.52 6.49 5.96
CA GLY A 127 -3.74 7.47 6.71
C GLY A 127 -3.83 8.92 6.19
N TYR A 128 -4.09 9.10 4.89
CA TYR A 128 -4.17 10.42 4.26
C TYR A 128 -5.51 10.64 3.51
N LEU A 129 -5.84 9.81 2.51
CA LEU A 129 -6.98 10.07 1.63
C LEU A 129 -8.30 10.09 2.40
N LEU A 130 -8.49 9.17 3.36
CA LEU A 130 -9.69 9.15 4.20
C LEU A 130 -9.91 10.48 4.95
N ASP A 131 -8.84 11.14 5.42
CA ASP A 131 -8.92 12.42 6.11
C ASP A 131 -9.23 13.58 5.14
N GLU A 132 -8.73 13.53 3.91
CA GLU A 132 -9.10 14.50 2.86
C GLU A 132 -10.56 14.35 2.42
N VAL A 133 -11.04 13.12 2.28
CA VAL A 133 -12.45 12.83 1.97
C VAL A 133 -13.37 13.31 3.10
N ARG A 134 -12.93 13.26 4.37
CA ARG A 134 -13.65 13.92 5.48
C ARG A 134 -13.77 15.43 5.26
N GLY A 135 -12.77 16.06 4.66
CA GLY A 135 -12.73 17.49 4.35
C GLY A 135 -13.67 17.91 3.21
N LEU A 136 -14.20 16.98 2.41
CA LEU A 136 -15.15 17.28 1.32
C LEU A 136 -16.60 17.50 1.81
N GLY A 137 -16.84 17.49 3.12
CA GLY A 137 -18.20 17.62 3.68
C GLY A 137 -18.99 16.31 3.67
N THR A 138 -18.38 15.18 3.29
CA THR A 138 -19.00 13.86 3.42
C THR A 138 -19.14 13.50 4.90
N THR A 139 -20.34 13.70 5.43
CA THR A 139 -20.68 13.50 6.85
C THR A 139 -20.83 12.02 7.22
N SER A 140 -21.34 11.18 6.31
CA SER A 140 -21.54 9.75 6.57
C SER A 140 -20.22 8.98 6.55
N VAL A 141 -19.94 8.23 7.62
CA VAL A 141 -18.80 7.30 7.71
C VAL A 141 -18.80 6.31 6.53
N ARG A 142 -19.98 5.80 6.15
CA ARG A 142 -20.14 4.85 5.04
C ARG A 142 -19.77 5.47 3.70
N GLY A 143 -20.22 6.70 3.44
CA GLY A 143 -19.90 7.40 2.18
C GLY A 143 -18.40 7.61 2.00
N ARG A 144 -17.68 7.91 3.08
CA ARG A 144 -16.22 8.07 3.04
C ARG A 144 -15.50 6.75 2.76
N ALA A 145 -15.93 5.68 3.41
CA ALA A 145 -15.38 4.34 3.21
C ALA A 145 -15.64 3.86 1.77
N LEU A 146 -16.84 4.08 1.24
CA LEU A 146 -17.19 3.73 -0.14
C LEU A 146 -16.36 4.51 -1.15
N LEU A 147 -16.23 5.83 -1.00
CA LEU A 147 -15.42 6.64 -1.92
C LEU A 147 -13.94 6.24 -1.88
N THR A 148 -13.39 6.06 -0.67
CA THR A 148 -11.99 5.63 -0.51
C THR A 148 -11.79 4.24 -1.11
N GLY A 149 -12.72 3.32 -0.88
CA GLY A 149 -12.69 1.96 -1.44
C GLY A 149 -12.84 1.93 -2.96
N MET A 150 -13.69 2.79 -3.54
CA MET A 150 -13.85 2.93 -4.98
C MET A 150 -12.56 3.46 -5.63
N LEU A 151 -11.96 4.50 -5.06
CA LEU A 151 -10.68 5.03 -5.54
C LEU A 151 -9.56 4.00 -5.40
N TRP A 152 -9.51 3.28 -4.28
CA TRP A 152 -8.60 2.15 -4.09
C TRP A 152 -8.79 1.06 -5.14
N TYR A 153 -10.04 0.70 -5.46
CA TYR A 153 -10.35 -0.29 -6.48
C TYR A 153 -9.97 0.20 -7.88
N VAL A 154 -10.27 1.45 -8.24
CA VAL A 154 -9.89 2.05 -9.53
C VAL A 154 -8.37 2.09 -9.69
N TRP A 155 -7.62 2.31 -8.61
CA TRP A 155 -6.16 2.23 -8.64
C TRP A 155 -5.62 0.81 -8.97
N HIS A 156 -6.40 -0.24 -8.70
CA HIS A 156 -6.12 -1.60 -9.15
C HIS A 156 -6.56 -1.89 -10.58
N LEU A 157 -7.46 -1.09 -11.16
CA LEU A 157 -7.97 -1.27 -12.53
C LEU A 157 -6.95 -0.94 -13.63
N THR A 158 -5.65 -0.88 -13.30
CA THR A 158 -4.58 -0.89 -14.31
C THR A 158 -4.88 -2.00 -15.32
N PRO A 159 -4.92 -1.68 -16.63
CA PRO A 159 -5.44 -2.60 -17.62
C PRO A 159 -4.62 -3.89 -17.59
N TRP A 160 -5.31 -5.00 -17.33
CA TRP A 160 -4.83 -6.34 -17.61
C TRP A 160 -4.66 -6.41 -19.13
N ASN A 161 -3.45 -6.15 -19.61
CA ASN A 161 -3.07 -6.41 -21.00
C ASN A 161 -2.38 -7.77 -21.07
#